data_AF-A0A3B4A5T9-F1
#
_entry.id   AF-A0A3B4A5T9-F1
#
_cell.length_a   1.000
_cell.length_b   1.000
_cell.length_c   1.000
_cell.angle_alpha   90.00
_cell.angle_beta   90.00
_cell.angle_gamma   90.00
#
_symmetry.space_group_name_H-M   'P 1'
#
loop_
_entity.id
_entity.type
_entity.pdbx_description
1 polymer ?
#
loop_
_entity_poly.entity_id
_entity_poly.type
_entity_poly.pdbx_seq_one_letter_code
_entity_poly.pdbx_strand_id
1 'polypeptide(L)'
;AAVFRVHGNSLTILQAPEFVSFQKGDWPISGEKVPDLVALTMGFSVQELSWPGLQAGPLFQRPRANVLVVVRGADNLSLPQNVASYPLENRLYMLGKANAVFEDLPVTLQQIRARLSQEGSVLASLPLNSLSRNSEADLLFLSEVQVLHDITALLQRHRHLAKDHSPDLYSLELSGLEELSRLYGKESPQYKDATAILSSILQKFAEDVYSLYGNSAVVEVVTVKTFEAPLTRKSRSILESKQISNPGSPYNLAYKYNFQYAVVFNIVLWLMIALALAVIVIAYNLWNMDPGYDSIIYRMTNQKIRMD
;
A
#
# COMPACT_ATOMS: atom_id res chain seq x y z
N ALA A 1 10.56 -0.05 6.75
CA ALA A 1 9.53 0.93 6.36
C ALA A 1 9.99 2.29 6.85
N ALA A 2 10.48 3.13 5.95
CA ALA A 2 10.77 4.52 6.27
C ALA A 2 9.44 5.29 6.20
N VAL A 3 9.07 5.95 7.29
CA VAL A 3 7.83 6.74 7.39
C VAL A 3 8.23 8.19 7.18
N PHE A 4 7.76 8.78 6.08
CA PHE A 4 8.01 10.18 5.76
C PHE A 4 6.73 11.00 6.00
N ARG A 5 6.90 12.26 6.41
CA ARG A 5 5.82 13.17 6.85
C ARG A 5 5.86 14.43 5.97
N VAL A 6 4.76 14.78 5.29
CA VAL A 6 4.74 15.80 4.21
C VAL A 6 3.53 16.74 4.35
N HIS A 7 3.63 18.07 4.18
CA HIS A 7 2.46 18.99 4.22
C HIS A 7 1.79 19.14 2.84
N GLY A 8 0.67 18.44 2.60
CA GLY A 8 -0.11 18.66 1.37
C GLY A 8 -1.09 19.84 1.48
N ASN A 9 -1.44 20.44 0.35
CA ASN A 9 -2.40 21.53 0.22
C ASN A 9 -3.72 21.08 -0.41
N SER A 10 -3.65 20.21 -1.42
CA SER A 10 -4.83 19.67 -2.09
C SER A 10 -4.61 18.24 -2.54
N LEU A 11 -5.66 17.42 -2.39
CA LEU A 11 -5.79 16.09 -2.97
C LEU A 11 -6.72 16.21 -4.18
N THR A 12 -6.22 15.91 -5.37
CA THR A 12 -6.98 15.92 -6.62
C THR A 12 -7.09 14.50 -7.16
N ILE A 13 -8.30 14.06 -7.49
CA ILE A 13 -8.52 12.78 -8.17
C ILE A 13 -8.60 13.07 -9.66
N LEU A 14 -7.68 12.47 -10.43
CA LEU A 14 -7.62 12.59 -11.88
C LEU A 14 -8.56 11.60 -12.57
N GLN A 15 -8.52 10.35 -12.13
CA GLN A 15 -9.30 9.26 -12.71
C GLN A 15 -9.85 8.35 -11.60
N ALA A 16 -11.08 7.89 -11.77
CA ALA A 16 -11.72 6.93 -10.89
C ALA A 16 -12.68 6.02 -11.69
N PRO A 17 -12.86 4.76 -11.28
CA PRO A 17 -13.86 3.87 -11.88
C PRO A 17 -15.27 4.32 -11.50
N GLU A 18 -16.27 3.99 -12.32
CA GLU A 18 -17.68 4.39 -12.10
C GLU A 18 -18.24 3.91 -10.75
N PHE A 19 -17.75 2.78 -10.24
CA PHE A 19 -18.17 2.21 -8.96
C PHE A 19 -17.50 2.86 -7.73
N VAL A 20 -16.54 3.77 -7.91
CA VAL A 20 -15.97 4.60 -6.84
C VAL A 20 -16.40 6.05 -7.09
N SER A 21 -17.35 6.52 -6.29
CA SER A 21 -17.90 7.86 -6.45
C SER A 21 -17.31 8.83 -5.42
N PHE A 22 -16.62 9.85 -5.92
CA PHE A 22 -16.12 10.97 -5.14
C PHE A 22 -17.09 12.15 -5.25
N GLN A 23 -17.60 12.64 -4.12
CA GLN A 23 -18.55 13.75 -4.10
C GLN A 23 -17.81 15.08 -4.32
N LYS A 24 -18.30 15.91 -5.23
CA LYS A 24 -17.73 17.26 -5.41
C LYS A 24 -18.14 18.15 -4.23
N GLY A 25 -17.15 18.63 -3.49
CA GLY A 25 -17.35 19.62 -2.42
C GLY A 25 -16.04 19.95 -1.72
N ASP A 26 -16.00 21.11 -1.07
CA ASP A 26 -14.80 21.65 -0.42
C ASP A 26 -14.63 21.10 0.99
N TRP A 27 -14.72 19.78 1.17
CA TRP A 27 -14.52 19.14 2.47
C TRP A 27 -13.05 18.86 2.70
N PRO A 28 -12.44 19.46 3.72
CA PRO A 28 -11.05 19.19 4.01
C PRO A 28 -10.84 17.74 4.45
N ILE A 29 -9.74 17.14 3.98
CA ILE A 29 -9.28 15.84 4.44
C ILE A 29 -7.93 15.97 5.13
N SER A 30 -7.77 15.29 6.26
CA SER A 30 -6.49 15.22 6.95
C SER A 30 -5.55 14.31 6.15
N GLY A 31 -4.31 14.74 5.88
CA GLY A 31 -3.32 13.90 5.20
C GLY A 31 -3.01 12.58 5.93
N GLU A 32 -3.26 12.50 7.24
CA GLU A 32 -3.12 11.25 8.00
C GLU A 32 -4.14 10.19 7.58
N LYS A 33 -5.28 10.64 7.03
CA LYS A 33 -6.40 9.83 6.61
C LYS A 33 -6.37 9.48 5.12
N VAL A 34 -5.41 9.97 4.35
CA VAL A 34 -5.29 9.62 2.92
C VAL A 34 -4.92 8.14 2.72
N PRO A 35 -4.02 7.52 3.49
CA PRO A 35 -3.83 6.07 3.43
C PRO A 35 -5.10 5.29 3.76
N ASP A 36 -5.90 5.78 4.71
CA ASP A 36 -7.17 5.15 5.07
C ASP A 36 -8.20 5.31 3.94
N LEU A 37 -8.21 6.45 3.25
CA LEU A 37 -9.01 6.68 2.06
C LEU A 37 -8.61 5.72 0.93
N VAL A 38 -7.31 5.60 0.64
CA VAL A 38 -6.77 4.67 -0.37
C VAL A 38 -7.09 3.21 0.00
N ALA A 39 -6.99 2.86 1.27
CA ALA A 39 -7.36 1.54 1.76
C ALA A 39 -8.87 1.27 1.61
N LEU A 40 -9.72 2.25 1.91
CA LEU A 40 -11.17 2.16 1.73
C LEU A 40 -11.58 2.02 0.27
N THR A 41 -10.96 2.78 -0.64
CA THR A 41 -11.25 2.64 -2.09
C THR A 41 -10.88 1.26 -2.60
N MET A 42 -9.85 0.62 -2.04
CA MET A 42 -9.48 -0.78 -2.31
C MET A 42 -10.32 -1.82 -1.52
N GLY A 43 -11.30 -1.39 -0.73
CA GLY A 43 -12.19 -2.25 0.05
C GLY A 43 -11.55 -2.89 1.29
N PHE A 44 -10.48 -2.31 1.83
CA PHE A 44 -9.93 -2.67 3.13
C PHE A 44 -10.73 -1.99 4.25
N SER A 45 -10.81 -2.67 5.39
CA SER A 45 -11.44 -2.11 6.58
C SER A 45 -10.46 -1.15 7.28
N VAL A 46 -10.90 0.07 7.55
CA VAL A 46 -10.16 1.07 8.33
C VAL A 46 -10.99 1.57 9.50
N GLN A 47 -10.35 2.28 10.42
CA GLN A 47 -11.04 2.95 11.50
C GLN A 47 -11.87 4.12 10.92
N GLU A 48 -13.12 4.23 11.34
CA GLU A 48 -14.19 5.05 10.73
C GLU A 48 -13.71 6.39 10.13
N LEU A 49 -13.69 6.46 8.78
CA LEU A 49 -13.39 7.69 8.06
C LEU A 49 -14.65 8.55 8.00
N SER A 50 -14.81 9.48 8.95
CA SER A 50 -15.94 10.42 9.03
C SER A 50 -16.01 11.47 7.91
N TRP A 51 -15.32 11.26 6.78
CA TRP A 51 -15.18 12.24 5.70
C TRP A 51 -16.22 11.99 4.60
N PRO A 52 -17.04 13.01 4.24
CA PRO A 52 -18.18 12.83 3.33
C PRO A 52 -17.82 12.75 1.85
N GLY A 53 -16.55 12.99 1.49
CA GLY A 53 -16.13 13.06 0.08
C GLY A 53 -16.10 11.70 -0.64
N LEU A 54 -16.07 10.58 0.08
CA LEU A 54 -16.17 9.24 -0.50
C LEU A 54 -17.57 8.66 -0.27
N GLN A 55 -18.29 8.37 -1.34
CA GLN A 55 -19.58 7.70 -1.24
C GLN A 55 -19.42 6.19 -1.07
N ALA A 56 -20.34 5.58 -0.32
CA ALA A 56 -20.42 4.12 -0.21
C ALA A 56 -20.67 3.49 -1.58
N GLY A 57 -19.68 2.73 -2.06
CA GLY A 57 -19.74 1.96 -3.30
C GLY A 57 -19.98 0.47 -3.05
N PRO A 58 -19.88 -0.37 -4.09
CA PRO A 58 -20.06 -1.81 -3.98
C PRO A 58 -18.95 -2.46 -3.15
N LEU A 59 -19.30 -3.35 -2.21
CA LEU A 59 -18.32 -4.03 -1.33
C LEU A 59 -17.40 -5.04 -2.05
N PHE A 60 -17.84 -5.52 -3.22
CA PHE A 60 -17.20 -6.59 -3.97
C PHE A 60 -16.54 -6.13 -5.28
N GLN A 61 -16.75 -4.88 -5.70
CA GLN A 61 -16.05 -4.29 -6.85
C GLN A 61 -15.02 -3.31 -6.34
N ARG A 62 -13.75 -3.63 -6.59
CA ARG A 62 -12.61 -2.86 -6.10
C ARG A 62 -11.74 -2.43 -7.27
N PRO A 63 -11.11 -1.25 -7.20
CA PRO A 63 -10.07 -0.88 -8.14
C PRO A 63 -8.96 -1.93 -8.14
N ARG A 64 -8.45 -2.23 -9.33
CA ARG A 64 -7.29 -3.09 -9.55
C ARG A 64 -5.97 -2.36 -9.35
N ALA A 65 -5.97 -1.04 -9.44
CA ALA A 65 -4.81 -0.23 -9.11
C ALA A 65 -5.21 1.06 -8.41
N ASN A 66 -4.37 1.50 -7.49
CA ASN A 66 -4.38 2.87 -6.98
C ASN A 66 -2.99 3.47 -7.23
N VAL A 67 -2.95 4.62 -7.92
CA VAL A 67 -1.73 5.40 -8.12
C VAL A 67 -1.84 6.71 -7.37
N LEU A 68 -0.94 6.91 -6.43
CA LEU A 68 -0.81 8.14 -5.66
C LEU A 68 0.48 8.86 -6.09
N VAL A 69 0.33 10.03 -6.71
CA VAL A 69 1.43 10.90 -7.12
C VAL A 69 1.51 12.10 -6.18
N VAL A 70 2.64 12.27 -5.51
CA VAL A 70 2.90 13.40 -4.61
C VAL A 70 3.79 14.40 -5.33
N VAL A 71 3.28 15.61 -5.57
CA VAL A 71 4.00 16.71 -6.22
C VAL A 71 4.40 17.74 -5.17
N ARG A 72 5.71 17.90 -4.98
CA ARG A 72 6.27 18.86 -4.02
C ARG A 72 6.60 20.19 -4.67
N GLY A 73 6.53 21.25 -3.88
CA GLY A 73 6.83 22.62 -4.30
C GLY A 73 5.74 23.29 -5.12
N ALA A 74 4.53 22.73 -5.16
CA ALA A 74 3.39 23.27 -5.89
C ALA A 74 2.24 23.66 -4.94
N ASP A 75 1.73 24.88 -5.09
CA ASP A 75 0.63 25.37 -4.24
C ASP A 75 -0.70 24.76 -4.63
N ASN A 76 -0.99 24.82 -5.93
CA ASN A 76 -2.08 24.15 -6.63
C ASN A 76 -1.58 23.85 -8.05
N LEU A 77 -1.95 22.69 -8.59
CA LEU A 77 -1.64 22.31 -9.96
C LEU A 77 -2.92 22.39 -10.78
N SER A 78 -2.92 23.19 -11.86
CA SER A 78 -4.06 23.30 -12.76
C SER A 78 -4.13 22.06 -13.64
N LEU A 79 -4.93 21.09 -13.20
CA LEU A 79 -5.17 19.83 -13.90
C LEU A 79 -6.43 19.99 -14.76
N PRO A 80 -6.35 19.90 -16.11
CA PRO A 80 -7.48 20.22 -17.00
C PRO A 80 -8.69 19.33 -16.84
N GLN A 81 -8.48 18.05 -16.50
CA GLN A 81 -9.54 17.09 -16.24
C GLN A 81 -9.34 16.49 -14.85
N ASN A 82 -10.25 16.78 -13.93
CA ASN A 82 -10.28 16.17 -12.62
C ASN A 82 -11.71 15.75 -12.25
N VAL A 83 -11.81 14.67 -11.48
CA VAL A 83 -13.08 14.14 -10.97
C VAL A 83 -13.53 15.00 -9.79
N ALA A 84 -12.63 15.18 -8.82
CA ALA A 84 -12.84 15.99 -7.63
C ALA A 84 -11.51 16.52 -7.09
N SER A 85 -11.57 17.61 -6.32
CA SER A 85 -10.42 18.20 -5.65
C SER A 85 -10.84 18.61 -4.25
N TYR A 86 -9.99 18.31 -3.26
CA TYR A 86 -10.26 18.54 -1.86
C TYR A 86 -9.08 19.25 -1.19
N PRO A 87 -9.32 20.25 -0.32
CA PRO A 87 -8.26 20.84 0.46
C PRO A 87 -7.70 19.83 1.45
N LEU A 88 -6.38 19.84 1.64
CA LEU A 88 -5.70 19.00 2.61
C LEU A 88 -5.37 19.83 3.86
N GLU A 89 -5.90 19.41 5.00
CA GLU A 89 -5.72 20.12 6.28
C GLU A 89 -4.35 19.85 6.90
N ASN A 90 -3.82 18.64 6.69
CA ASN A 90 -2.73 18.09 7.48
C ASN A 90 -1.83 17.17 6.66
N ARG A 91 -0.76 16.70 7.27
CA ARG A 91 0.37 16.06 6.60
C ARG A 91 0.04 14.67 6.03
N LEU A 92 0.45 14.40 4.78
CA LEU A 92 0.34 13.11 4.10
C LEU A 92 1.33 12.10 4.72
N TYR A 93 0.85 10.88 4.98
CA TYR A 93 1.67 9.73 5.37
C TYR A 93 1.76 8.78 4.18
N MET A 94 2.97 8.41 3.77
CA MET A 94 3.17 7.44 2.69
C MET A 94 3.80 6.16 3.23
N LEU A 95 3.24 5.02 2.85
CA LEU A 95 3.79 3.69 3.14
C LEU A 95 4.19 3.02 1.82
N GLY A 96 5.46 3.14 1.44
CA GLY A 96 5.98 2.51 0.22
C GLY A 96 6.46 1.08 0.46
N LYS A 97 5.90 0.12 -0.29
CA LYS A 97 6.60 -1.12 -0.68
C LYS A 97 6.80 -1.05 -2.19
N ALA A 98 8.05 -1.05 -2.65
CA ALA A 98 8.35 -1.12 -4.09
C ALA A 98 8.22 -2.58 -4.56
N ASN A 99 7.49 -2.81 -5.65
CA ASN A 99 7.50 -4.09 -6.36
C ASN A 99 8.82 -4.22 -7.16
N ALA A 100 9.35 -5.44 -7.28
CA ALA A 100 10.63 -5.73 -7.96
C ALA A 100 10.68 -5.33 -9.46
N VAL A 101 9.54 -4.99 -10.06
CA VAL A 101 9.41 -4.53 -11.46
C VAL A 101 10.12 -3.18 -11.69
N PHE A 102 10.39 -2.42 -10.63
CA PHE A 102 11.00 -1.10 -10.70
C PHE A 102 12.52 -1.10 -10.45
N GLU A 103 13.16 -2.26 -10.37
CA GLU A 103 14.62 -2.36 -10.18
C GLU A 103 15.42 -1.78 -11.36
N ASP A 104 14.87 -1.84 -12.57
CA ASP A 104 15.53 -1.36 -13.80
C ASP A 104 15.39 0.17 -14.03
N LEU A 105 14.62 0.88 -13.18
CA LEU A 105 14.53 2.34 -13.29
C LEU A 105 15.83 2.99 -12.84
N PRO A 106 16.33 4.02 -13.55
CA PRO A 106 17.56 4.70 -13.18
C PRO A 106 17.38 5.41 -11.83
N VAL A 107 18.09 4.96 -10.80
CA VAL A 107 17.97 5.46 -9.42
C VAL A 107 19.00 6.54 -9.06
N THR A 108 20.03 6.71 -9.90
CA THR A 108 21.10 7.70 -9.69
C THR A 108 21.06 8.81 -10.74
N LEU A 109 21.45 10.04 -10.35
CA LEU A 109 21.56 11.20 -11.24
C LEU A 109 22.41 10.91 -12.50
N GLN A 110 23.43 10.08 -12.39
CA GLN A 110 24.29 9.70 -13.51
C GLN A 110 23.59 8.73 -14.48
N GLN A 111 22.88 7.72 -13.98
CA GLN A 111 22.05 6.83 -14.80
C GLN A 111 20.91 7.60 -15.47
N ILE A 112 20.32 8.56 -14.77
CA ILE A 112 19.30 9.47 -15.27
C ILE A 112 19.82 10.32 -16.43
N ARG A 113 21.01 10.95 -16.30
CA ARG A 113 21.61 11.71 -17.39
C ARG A 113 21.87 10.84 -18.61
N ALA A 114 22.35 9.62 -18.40
CA ALA A 114 22.52 8.64 -19.47
C ALA A 114 21.17 8.31 -20.14
N ARG A 115 20.11 8.06 -19.36
CA ARG A 115 18.76 7.78 -19.86
C ARG A 115 18.17 8.94 -20.67
N LEU A 116 18.36 10.18 -20.20
CA LEU A 116 17.94 11.39 -20.91
C LEU A 116 18.69 11.62 -22.24
N SER A 117 19.89 11.05 -22.39
CA SER A 117 20.67 11.11 -23.64
C SER A 117 20.36 10.00 -24.65
N GLN A 118 19.59 8.98 -24.26
CA GLN A 118 19.24 7.84 -25.10
C GLN A 118 18.02 8.09 -25.98
N GLU A 119 17.85 7.24 -27.01
CA GLU A 119 16.64 7.22 -27.84
C GLU A 119 15.40 6.87 -26.99
N GLY A 120 14.28 7.56 -27.27
CA GLY A 120 13.05 7.49 -26.46
C GLY A 120 13.03 8.43 -25.25
N SER A 121 13.95 9.39 -25.16
CA SER A 121 13.89 10.42 -24.12
C SER A 121 12.77 11.45 -24.38
N VAL A 122 12.09 11.85 -23.31
CA VAL A 122 11.06 12.92 -23.36
C VAL A 122 11.66 14.27 -23.78
N LEU A 123 12.99 14.44 -23.71
CA LEU A 123 13.70 15.64 -24.18
C LEU A 123 13.56 15.91 -25.68
N ALA A 124 13.24 14.88 -26.48
CA ALA A 124 13.01 15.03 -27.93
C ALA A 124 11.58 15.48 -28.24
N SER A 125 10.62 15.20 -27.35
CA SER A 125 9.20 15.46 -27.56
C SER A 125 8.66 16.66 -26.76
N LEU A 126 9.38 17.13 -25.73
CA LEU A 126 8.92 18.23 -24.88
C LEU A 126 9.40 19.58 -25.38
N PRO A 127 8.52 20.60 -25.39
CA PRO A 127 8.94 21.98 -25.59
C PRO A 127 9.71 22.43 -24.36
N LEU A 128 11.04 22.38 -24.42
CA LEU A 128 11.90 22.77 -23.31
C LEU A 128 11.83 24.26 -22.98
N ASN A 129 11.30 25.12 -23.89
CA ASN A 129 11.08 26.55 -23.70
C ASN A 129 12.14 27.24 -22.82
N SER A 130 11.83 27.47 -21.54
CA SER A 130 12.71 28.14 -20.57
C SER A 130 13.61 27.23 -19.73
N LEU A 131 13.41 25.91 -19.76
CA LEU A 131 14.18 24.90 -19.03
C LEU A 131 15.50 24.55 -19.74
N SER A 132 16.57 24.50 -18.97
CA SER A 132 17.92 24.21 -19.47
C SER A 132 18.33 22.76 -19.24
N ARG A 133 19.18 22.22 -20.11
CA ARG A 133 19.76 20.87 -19.92
C ARG A 133 21.03 20.87 -19.06
N ASN A 134 21.50 22.04 -18.66
CA ASN A 134 22.77 22.21 -17.95
C ASN A 134 22.58 22.48 -16.46
N SER A 135 21.42 23.02 -16.05
CA SER A 135 21.07 23.23 -14.65
C SER A 135 20.72 21.89 -14.00
N GLU A 136 21.25 21.66 -12.79
CA GLU A 136 20.97 20.44 -12.04
C GLU A 136 19.50 20.35 -11.62
N ALA A 137 18.88 21.47 -11.22
CA ALA A 137 17.48 21.53 -10.85
C ALA A 137 16.55 21.23 -12.04
N ASP A 138 16.85 21.78 -13.22
CA ASP A 138 16.10 21.52 -14.45
C ASP A 138 16.24 20.05 -14.87
N LEU A 139 17.45 19.50 -14.79
CA LEU A 139 17.70 18.09 -15.09
C LEU A 139 16.96 17.15 -14.15
N LEU A 140 16.87 17.49 -12.85
CA LEU A 140 16.09 16.72 -11.88
C LEU A 140 14.61 16.68 -12.29
N PHE A 141 14.01 17.83 -12.58
CA PHE A 141 12.62 17.89 -13.04
C PHE A 141 12.39 17.08 -14.33
N LEU A 142 13.27 17.25 -15.33
CA LEU A 142 13.18 16.52 -16.59
C LEU A 142 13.36 15.01 -16.40
N SER A 143 14.15 14.60 -15.42
CA SER A 143 14.32 13.19 -15.07
C SER A 143 13.09 12.57 -14.45
N GLU A 144 12.41 13.29 -13.56
CA GLU A 144 11.17 12.84 -12.94
C GLU A 144 10.08 12.65 -14.00
N VAL A 145 10.00 13.58 -14.95
CA VAL A 145 9.14 13.47 -16.11
C VAL A 145 9.49 12.25 -16.98
N GLN A 146 10.78 11.96 -17.19
CA GLN A 146 11.22 10.76 -17.89
C GLN A 146 10.81 9.49 -17.16
N VAL A 147 10.94 9.45 -15.83
CA VAL A 147 10.55 8.30 -15.02
C VAL A 147 9.05 8.02 -15.17
N LEU A 148 8.19 9.04 -15.15
CA LEU A 148 6.76 8.85 -15.41
C LEU A 148 6.51 8.21 -16.78
N HIS A 149 7.20 8.69 -17.82
CA HIS A 149 7.08 8.13 -19.17
C HIS A 149 7.58 6.68 -19.24
N ASP A 150 8.73 6.38 -18.63
CA ASP A 150 9.33 5.06 -18.60
C ASP A 150 8.45 4.07 -17.82
N ILE A 151 7.84 4.49 -16.70
CA ILE A 151 6.86 3.68 -15.95
C ILE A 151 5.69 3.31 -16.85
N THR A 152 5.10 4.28 -17.56
CA THR A 152 4.00 3.99 -18.48
C THR A 152 4.42 3.02 -19.58
N ALA A 153 5.61 3.20 -20.16
CA ALA A 153 6.14 2.31 -21.19
C ALA A 153 6.38 0.89 -20.64
N LEU A 154 6.90 0.76 -19.42
CA LEU A 154 7.09 -0.52 -18.74
C LEU A 154 5.76 -1.20 -18.46
N LEU A 155 4.77 -0.48 -17.93
CA LEU A 155 3.43 -1.01 -17.67
C LEU A 155 2.75 -1.49 -18.96
N GLN A 156 2.92 -0.76 -20.06
CA GLN A 156 2.42 -1.17 -21.37
C GLN A 156 3.10 -2.45 -21.90
N ARG A 157 4.43 -2.58 -21.72
CA ARG A 157 5.18 -3.79 -22.08
C ARG A 157 4.75 -4.99 -21.23
N HIS A 158 4.54 -4.78 -19.93
CA HIS A 158 4.16 -5.79 -18.96
C HIS A 158 2.66 -5.75 -18.65
N ARG A 159 1.81 -5.69 -19.69
CA ARG A 159 0.33 -5.68 -19.56
C ARG A 159 -0.24 -6.84 -18.74
N HIS A 160 0.49 -7.93 -18.57
CA HIS A 160 0.07 -9.06 -17.75
C HIS A 160 0.05 -8.74 -16.25
N LEU A 161 0.90 -7.80 -15.79
CA LEU A 161 0.91 -7.35 -14.39
C LEU A 161 -0.43 -6.69 -14.03
N ALA A 162 -0.93 -5.81 -14.91
CA ALA A 162 -2.21 -5.13 -14.72
C ALA A 162 -3.46 -6.05 -14.81
N LYS A 163 -3.28 -7.31 -15.21
CA LYS A 163 -4.36 -8.30 -15.36
C LYS A 163 -4.38 -9.34 -14.24
N ASP A 164 -3.47 -9.27 -13.28
CA ASP A 164 -3.49 -10.20 -12.16
C ASP A 164 -4.70 -9.96 -11.23
N HIS A 165 -4.89 -10.84 -10.24
CA HIS A 165 -6.03 -10.75 -9.31
C HIS A 165 -5.71 -9.95 -8.04
N SER A 166 -4.53 -9.34 -7.97
CA SER A 166 -4.06 -8.57 -6.83
C SER A 166 -4.16 -7.07 -7.13
N PRO A 167 -4.61 -6.25 -6.18
CA PRO A 167 -4.62 -4.81 -6.38
C PRO A 167 -3.19 -4.25 -6.33
N ASP A 168 -2.81 -3.45 -7.33
CA ASP A 168 -1.53 -2.76 -7.39
C ASP A 168 -1.60 -1.40 -6.68
N LEU A 169 -0.57 -1.08 -5.89
CA LEU A 169 -0.42 0.24 -5.26
C LEU A 169 0.87 0.89 -5.74
N TYR A 170 0.75 2.02 -6.43
CA TYR A 170 1.88 2.82 -6.88
C TYR A 170 1.93 4.13 -6.10
N SER A 171 3.10 4.41 -5.53
CA SER A 171 3.36 5.63 -4.77
C SER A 171 4.55 6.34 -5.41
N LEU A 172 4.28 7.44 -6.09
CA LEU A 172 5.30 8.23 -6.80
C LEU A 172 5.47 9.57 -6.11
N GLU A 173 6.70 10.02 -5.98
CA GLU A 173 7.03 11.30 -5.37
C GLU A 173 7.90 12.11 -6.33
N LEU A 174 7.45 13.34 -6.62
CA LEU A 174 8.09 14.27 -7.53
C LEU A 174 8.52 15.50 -6.73
N SER A 175 9.81 15.79 -6.75
CA SER A 175 10.50 16.85 -6.00
C SER A 175 11.07 17.95 -6.89
N GLY A 176 11.09 17.76 -8.22
CA GLY A 176 11.72 18.67 -9.16
C GLY A 176 11.12 20.08 -9.13
N LEU A 177 9.80 20.21 -8.96
CA LEU A 177 9.16 21.53 -8.84
C LEU A 177 9.57 22.29 -7.56
N GLU A 178 9.85 21.59 -6.47
CA GLU A 178 10.38 22.19 -5.24
C GLU A 178 11.75 22.80 -5.47
N GLU A 179 12.63 22.05 -6.15
CA GLU A 179 13.99 22.52 -6.44
C GLU A 179 14.01 23.66 -7.46
N LEU A 180 13.12 23.63 -8.47
CA LEU A 180 12.92 24.75 -9.40
C LEU A 180 12.38 26.00 -8.70
N SER A 181 11.40 25.82 -7.80
CA SER A 181 10.89 26.93 -6.97
C SER A 181 11.98 27.51 -6.08
N ARG A 182 12.92 26.70 -5.60
CA ARG A 182 14.04 27.14 -4.76
C ARG A 182 15.08 27.94 -5.55
N LEU A 183 15.41 27.48 -6.76
CA LEU A 183 16.46 28.07 -7.59
C LEU A 183 15.99 29.32 -8.34
N TYR A 184 14.86 29.25 -9.04
CA TYR A 184 14.37 30.33 -9.91
C TYR A 184 13.24 31.16 -9.27
N GLY A 185 12.55 30.62 -8.28
CA GLY A 185 11.38 31.24 -7.66
C GLY A 185 10.07 30.88 -8.37
N LYS A 186 8.94 30.99 -7.64
CA LYS A 186 7.60 30.60 -8.13
C LYS A 186 7.08 31.46 -9.29
N GLU A 187 7.54 32.71 -9.38
CA GLU A 187 7.11 33.63 -10.45
C GLU A 187 7.92 33.51 -11.75
N SER A 188 8.98 32.70 -11.73
CA SER A 188 9.87 32.51 -12.86
C SER A 188 9.16 31.84 -14.06
N PRO A 189 9.57 32.16 -15.30
CA PRO A 189 9.05 31.48 -16.47
C PRO A 189 9.37 29.97 -16.44
N GLN A 190 10.52 29.57 -15.87
CA GLN A 190 10.91 28.18 -15.68
C GLN A 190 9.90 27.40 -14.85
N TYR A 191 9.47 27.97 -13.72
CA TYR A 191 8.50 27.33 -12.85
C TYR A 191 7.11 27.26 -13.50
N LYS A 192 6.70 28.31 -14.23
CA LYS A 192 5.41 28.34 -14.94
C LYS A 192 5.37 27.34 -16.09
N ASP A 193 6.45 27.23 -16.85
CA ASP A 193 6.58 26.24 -17.92
C ASP A 193 6.62 24.82 -17.35
N ALA A 194 7.39 24.58 -16.29
CA ALA A 194 7.49 23.27 -15.64
C ALA A 194 6.15 22.81 -15.05
N THR A 195 5.38 23.70 -14.44
CA THR A 195 4.05 23.36 -13.91
C THR A 195 3.06 23.03 -15.04
N ALA A 196 3.06 23.77 -16.15
CA ALA A 196 2.23 23.48 -17.31
C ALA A 196 2.60 22.14 -17.96
N ILE A 197 3.90 21.86 -18.12
CA ILE A 197 4.40 20.59 -18.63
C ILE A 197 3.97 19.44 -17.70
N LEU A 198 4.19 19.58 -16.39
CA LEU A 198 3.84 18.53 -15.43
C LEU A 198 2.33 18.24 -15.43
N SER A 199 1.48 19.28 -15.46
CA SER A 199 0.02 19.10 -15.57
C SER A 199 -0.35 18.26 -16.79
N SER A 200 0.21 18.58 -17.96
CA SER A 200 -0.09 17.86 -19.21
C SER A 200 0.36 16.39 -19.16
N ILE A 201 1.51 16.13 -18.53
CA ILE A 201 2.08 14.78 -18.45
C ILE A 201 1.35 13.93 -17.42
N LEU A 202 1.00 14.50 -16.26
CA LEU A 202 0.21 13.80 -15.25
C LEU A 202 -1.17 13.43 -15.78
N GLN A 203 -1.79 14.31 -16.58
CA GLN A 203 -3.04 14.01 -17.25
C GLN A 203 -2.92 12.81 -18.19
N LYS A 204 -1.92 12.85 -19.09
CA LYS A 204 -1.66 11.74 -20.02
C LYS A 204 -1.31 10.44 -19.29
N PHE A 205 -0.49 10.53 -18.25
CA PHE A 205 -0.11 9.40 -17.41
C PHE A 205 -1.35 8.77 -16.74
N ALA A 206 -2.24 9.59 -16.19
CA ALA A 206 -3.47 9.11 -15.57
C ALA A 206 -4.38 8.38 -16.57
N GLU A 207 -4.54 8.93 -17.78
CA GLU A 207 -5.30 8.30 -18.87
C GLU A 207 -4.68 6.97 -19.32
N ASP A 208 -3.37 6.95 -19.52
CA ASP A 208 -2.63 5.74 -19.94
C ASP A 208 -2.77 4.62 -18.89
N VAL A 209 -2.60 4.94 -17.60
CA VAL A 209 -2.78 3.96 -16.51
C VAL A 209 -4.24 3.51 -16.40
N TYR A 210 -5.19 4.44 -16.45
CA TYR A 210 -6.61 4.11 -16.35
C TYR A 210 -7.04 3.15 -17.48
N SER A 211 -6.56 3.38 -18.70
CA SER A 211 -6.83 2.51 -19.84
C SER A 211 -6.16 1.14 -19.72
N LEU A 212 -4.96 1.07 -19.14
CA LEU A 212 -4.21 -0.18 -18.94
C LEU A 212 -4.95 -1.15 -18.02
N TYR A 213 -5.55 -0.63 -16.94
CA TYR A 213 -6.30 -1.40 -15.95
C TYR A 213 -7.79 -1.60 -16.31
N GLY A 214 -8.19 -1.31 -17.56
CA GLY A 214 -9.56 -1.51 -18.02
C GLY A 214 -10.57 -0.66 -17.24
N ASN A 215 -10.25 0.62 -17.06
CA ASN A 215 -11.09 1.60 -16.35
C ASN A 215 -11.33 1.27 -14.87
N SER A 216 -10.50 0.41 -14.30
CA SER A 216 -10.59 -0.05 -12.91
C SER A 216 -9.41 0.45 -12.07
N ALA A 217 -8.85 1.62 -12.37
CA ALA A 217 -7.79 2.25 -11.60
C ALA A 217 -8.24 3.59 -11.01
N VAL A 218 -7.72 3.92 -9.84
CA VAL A 218 -7.85 5.24 -9.21
C VAL A 218 -6.50 5.95 -9.32
N VAL A 219 -6.49 7.17 -9.84
CA VAL A 219 -5.28 7.99 -9.94
C VAL A 219 -5.48 9.29 -9.18
N GLU A 220 -4.65 9.49 -8.17
CA GLU A 220 -4.70 10.58 -7.21
C GLU A 220 -3.41 11.38 -7.27
N VAL A 221 -3.54 12.71 -7.23
CA VAL A 221 -2.42 13.65 -7.19
C VAL A 221 -2.55 14.50 -5.93
N VAL A 222 -1.50 14.51 -5.11
CA VAL A 222 -1.40 15.35 -3.92
C VAL A 222 -0.38 16.44 -4.18
N THR A 223 -0.79 17.70 -4.04
CA THR A 223 0.14 18.84 -4.10
C THR A 223 0.62 19.23 -2.71
N VAL A 224 1.89 19.58 -2.58
CA VAL A 224 2.58 19.85 -1.31
C VAL A 224 3.40 21.14 -1.43
N LYS A 225 3.23 22.05 -0.48
CA LYS A 225 3.91 23.36 -0.47
C LYS A 225 5.39 23.27 -0.10
N THR A 226 5.71 22.60 1.00
CA THR A 226 7.06 22.50 1.54
C THR A 226 7.27 21.17 2.28
N PHE A 227 8.40 20.52 2.02
CA PHE A 227 8.84 19.36 2.79
C PHE A 227 9.62 19.78 4.03
N GLU A 228 8.90 20.16 5.09
CA GLU A 228 9.49 20.12 6.43
C GLU A 228 9.17 18.76 7.05
N ALA A 229 10.18 17.91 7.15
CA ALA A 229 10.12 16.69 7.95
C ALA A 229 10.53 17.02 9.39
N PRO A 230 9.61 17.37 10.31
CA PRO A 230 9.98 17.34 11.71
C PRO A 230 10.24 15.89 12.05
N LEU A 231 11.43 15.63 12.60
CA LEU A 231 11.87 14.36 13.16
C LEU A 231 11.00 13.99 14.38
N THR A 232 9.71 13.75 14.18
CA THR A 232 8.83 13.28 15.24
C THR A 232 8.97 11.78 15.32
N ARG A 233 9.83 11.33 16.24
CA ARG A 233 9.85 9.96 16.70
C ARG A 233 8.43 9.59 17.13
N LYS A 234 7.76 8.65 16.43
CA LYS A 234 6.57 7.98 16.99
C LYS A 234 7.03 7.21 18.21
N SER A 235 7.06 7.87 19.37
CA SER A 235 7.13 7.17 20.64
C SER A 235 5.79 6.46 20.78
N ARG A 236 5.81 5.14 20.87
CA ARG A 236 4.61 4.38 21.24
C ARG A 236 4.23 4.86 22.64
N SER A 237 3.08 5.50 22.79
CA SER A 237 2.60 5.85 24.13
C SER A 237 2.22 4.54 24.83
N ILE A 238 2.96 4.20 25.88
CA ILE A 238 2.70 3.00 26.71
C ILE A 238 1.30 3.08 27.35
N LEU A 239 0.69 4.28 27.39
CA LEU A 239 -0.64 4.53 27.93
C LEU A 239 -1.78 3.96 27.08
N GLU A 240 -1.55 3.66 25.79
CA GLU A 240 -2.61 3.19 24.88
C GLU A 240 -2.69 1.66 24.79
N SER A 241 -1.63 0.94 25.18
CA SER A 241 -1.77 -0.49 25.43
C SER A 241 -2.62 -0.68 26.67
N LYS A 242 -3.78 -1.35 26.52
CA LYS A 242 -4.58 -1.86 27.64
C LYS A 242 -3.68 -2.83 28.40
N GLN A 243 -2.92 -2.31 29.37
CA GLN A 243 -2.02 -3.11 30.19
C GLN A 243 -2.90 -4.18 30.82
N ILE A 244 -2.56 -5.45 30.58
CA ILE A 244 -3.09 -6.57 31.34
C ILE A 244 -2.53 -6.35 32.74
N SER A 245 -3.23 -5.54 33.53
CA SER A 245 -2.82 -5.21 34.88
C SER A 245 -2.75 -6.51 35.64
N ASN A 246 -1.55 -6.83 36.13
CA ASN A 246 -1.36 -7.96 37.00
C ASN A 246 -2.26 -7.69 38.23
N PRO A 247 -3.21 -8.57 38.61
CA PRO A 247 -4.25 -8.29 39.60
C PRO A 247 -3.75 -8.05 41.05
N GLY A 248 -2.45 -7.78 41.24
CA GLY A 248 -1.83 -7.48 42.52
C GLY A 248 -0.80 -6.33 42.52
N SER A 249 -0.59 -5.59 41.42
CA SER A 249 0.30 -4.41 41.47
C SER A 249 0.05 -3.38 40.35
N PRO A 250 0.08 -2.07 40.66
CA PRO A 250 -0.14 -1.01 39.67
C PRO A 250 1.06 -0.70 38.76
N TYR A 251 2.22 -1.35 38.96
CA TYR A 251 3.50 -0.94 38.35
C TYR A 251 4.06 -1.88 37.28
N ASN A 252 3.22 -2.57 36.49
CA ASN A 252 3.64 -3.49 35.42
C ASN A 252 4.85 -4.38 35.81
N LEU A 253 4.85 -4.88 37.04
CA LEU A 253 5.92 -5.71 37.58
C LEU A 253 5.88 -7.08 36.91
N ALA A 254 7.06 -7.64 36.66
CA ALA A 254 7.18 -8.99 36.11
C ALA A 254 6.46 -10.02 37.01
N TYR A 255 5.89 -11.06 36.38
CA TYR A 255 5.30 -12.18 37.11
C TYR A 255 6.36 -12.84 38.00
N LYS A 256 6.00 -13.10 39.26
CA LYS A 256 6.85 -13.84 40.19
C LYS A 256 6.79 -15.32 39.84
N TYR A 257 7.82 -15.83 39.15
CA TYR A 257 7.99 -17.26 38.94
C TYR A 257 8.55 -17.91 40.20
N ASN A 258 8.07 -19.12 40.52
CA ASN A 258 8.68 -19.93 41.57
C ASN A 258 10.09 -20.33 41.13
N PHE A 259 11.07 -20.24 42.02
CA PHE A 259 12.44 -20.69 41.75
C PHE A 259 12.51 -22.17 41.31
N GLN A 260 11.58 -23.00 41.79
CA GLN A 260 11.46 -24.41 41.43
C GLN A 260 10.61 -24.67 40.17
N TYR A 261 10.22 -23.64 39.42
CA TYR A 261 9.34 -23.76 38.26
C TYR A 261 9.82 -24.82 37.27
N ALA A 262 11.12 -24.84 36.94
CA ALA A 262 11.69 -25.81 36.01
C ALA A 262 11.52 -27.27 36.48
N VAL A 263 11.60 -27.51 37.79
CA VAL A 263 11.45 -28.85 38.37
C VAL A 263 9.98 -29.28 38.32
N VAL A 264 9.07 -28.42 38.78
CA VAL A 264 7.62 -28.70 38.79
C VAL A 264 7.10 -28.91 37.36
N PHE A 265 7.52 -28.07 36.42
CA PHE A 265 7.14 -28.18 35.02
C PHE A 265 7.52 -29.54 34.43
N ASN A 266 8.75 -30.00 34.63
CA ASN A 266 9.20 -31.28 34.08
C ASN A 266 8.46 -32.47 34.73
N ILE A 267 8.23 -32.45 36.04
CA ILE A 267 7.46 -33.51 36.71
C ILE A 267 6.05 -33.61 36.12
N VAL A 268 5.36 -32.49 35.97
CA VAL A 268 3.99 -32.46 35.42
C VAL A 268 3.98 -32.87 33.94
N LEU A 269 4.91 -32.35 33.13
CA LEU A 269 4.99 -32.64 31.70
C LEU A 269 5.14 -34.15 31.45
N TRP A 270 6.14 -34.78 32.05
CA TRP A 270 6.43 -36.20 31.81
C TRP A 270 5.37 -37.12 32.41
N LEU A 271 4.80 -36.76 33.57
CA LEU A 271 3.69 -37.50 34.16
C LEU A 271 2.45 -37.49 33.26
N MET A 272 2.08 -36.32 32.72
CA MET A 272 0.92 -36.19 31.85
C MET A 272 1.10 -36.92 30.52
N ILE A 273 2.31 -36.87 29.93
CA ILE A 273 2.62 -37.61 28.70
C ILE A 273 2.50 -39.13 28.94
N ALA A 274 3.07 -39.63 30.03
CA ALA A 274 3.01 -41.06 30.37
C ALA A 274 1.56 -41.53 30.60
N LEU A 275 0.77 -40.75 31.34
CA LEU A 275 -0.65 -41.04 31.56
C LEU A 275 -1.45 -41.01 30.25
N ALA A 276 -1.23 -40.01 29.40
CA ALA A 276 -1.92 -39.91 28.11
C ALA A 276 -1.60 -41.12 27.21
N LEU A 277 -0.34 -41.53 27.14
CA LEU A 277 0.07 -42.72 26.39
C LEU A 277 -0.57 -44.00 26.94
N ALA A 278 -0.60 -44.16 28.28
CA ALA A 278 -1.25 -45.31 28.90
C ALA A 278 -2.75 -45.40 28.54
N VAL A 279 -3.46 -44.27 28.58
CA VAL A 279 -4.88 -44.20 28.18
C VAL A 279 -5.05 -44.55 26.70
N ILE A 280 -4.20 -44.04 25.82
CA ILE A 280 -4.25 -44.36 24.39
C ILE A 280 -4.05 -45.86 24.14
N VAL A 281 -3.07 -46.48 24.81
CA VAL A 281 -2.81 -47.91 24.67
C VAL A 281 -3.99 -48.74 25.15
N ILE A 282 -4.56 -48.42 26.31
CA ILE A 282 -5.74 -49.12 26.83
C ILE A 282 -6.94 -48.95 25.89
N ALA A 283 -7.18 -47.72 25.40
CA ALA A 283 -8.26 -47.44 24.46
C ALA A 283 -8.08 -48.20 23.14
N TYR A 284 -6.86 -48.28 22.61
CA TYR A 284 -6.55 -49.03 21.41
C TYR A 284 -6.80 -50.54 21.58
N ASN A 285 -6.39 -51.10 22.72
CA ASN A 285 -6.63 -52.52 23.02
C ASN A 285 -8.13 -52.82 23.18
N LEU A 286 -8.89 -51.92 23.82
CA LEU A 286 -10.35 -52.05 23.92
C LEU A 286 -11.04 -51.93 22.55
N TRP A 287 -10.57 -51.00 21.71
CA TRP A 287 -11.09 -50.82 20.35
C TRP A 287 -10.88 -52.07 19.50
N ASN A 288 -9.69 -52.68 19.61
CA ASN A 288 -9.32 -53.85 18.82
C ASN A 288 -9.48 -55.17 19.59
N MET A 289 -10.36 -55.17 20.60
CA MET A 289 -10.66 -56.38 21.36
C MET A 289 -11.40 -57.35 20.45
N ASP A 290 -10.81 -58.52 20.20
CA ASP A 290 -11.45 -59.58 19.42
C ASP A 290 -12.69 -60.08 20.20
N PRO A 291 -13.91 -59.90 19.67
CA PRO A 291 -15.13 -60.34 20.35
C PRO A 291 -15.27 -61.87 20.40
N GLY A 292 -14.37 -62.61 19.75
CA GLY A 292 -14.49 -64.05 19.57
C GLY A 292 -15.54 -64.35 18.51
N TYR A 293 -15.12 -64.91 17.39
CA TYR A 293 -16.04 -65.22 16.28
C TYR A 293 -16.91 -66.46 16.51
N ASP A 294 -16.97 -67.03 17.70
CA ASP A 294 -17.70 -68.28 17.90
C ASP A 294 -19.21 -68.07 18.12
N SER A 295 -20.01 -68.83 17.36
CA SER A 295 -21.47 -68.99 17.38
C SER A 295 -22.32 -68.07 16.49
N ILE A 296 -22.63 -66.83 16.88
CA ILE A 296 -23.68 -66.01 16.18
C ILE A 296 -23.13 -65.28 14.95
N ILE A 297 -21.89 -64.82 15.00
CA ILE A 297 -21.31 -64.00 13.91
C ILE A 297 -21.07 -64.84 12.65
N TYR A 298 -20.60 -66.10 12.76
CA TYR A 298 -20.50 -67.02 11.60
C TYR A 298 -21.85 -67.39 10.98
N ARG A 299 -22.94 -67.46 11.78
CA ARG A 299 -24.29 -67.72 11.27
C ARG A 299 -24.78 -66.59 10.36
N MET A 300 -24.36 -65.35 10.61
CA MET A 300 -24.77 -64.20 9.81
C MET A 300 -23.85 -63.94 8.61
N THR A 301 -22.56 -64.28 8.69
CA THR A 301 -21.60 -63.97 7.61
C THR A 301 -21.41 -65.08 6.58
N ASN A 302 -21.75 -66.34 6.89
CA ASN A 302 -21.55 -67.47 5.96
C ASN A 302 -22.89 -68.07 5.50
N GLN A 303 -23.70 -67.28 4.79
CA GLN A 303 -24.77 -67.84 3.95
C GLN A 303 -24.15 -68.44 2.68
N LYS A 304 -23.52 -69.62 2.80
CA LYS A 304 -23.17 -70.42 1.63
C LYS A 304 -24.47 -70.97 1.04
N ILE A 305 -24.97 -70.34 -0.01
CA ILE A 305 -26.07 -70.86 -0.84
C ILE A 305 -25.62 -72.24 -1.35
N ARG A 306 -26.31 -73.31 -0.92
CA ARG A 306 -26.21 -74.60 -1.60
C ARG A 306 -26.94 -74.46 -2.93
N MET A 307 -26.20 -74.60 -4.03
CA MET A 307 -26.81 -74.89 -5.32
C MET A 307 -26.97 -76.40 -5.43
N ASP A 308 -28.22 -76.85 -5.47
CA ASP A 308 -28.70 -78.08 -6.12
C ASP A 308 -30.09 -77.76 -6.70
#